data_AF-A0A7S0G5S9-F1
#
_entry.id   AF-A0A7S0G5S9-F1
#
_cell.length_a   1.000
_cell.length_b   1.000
_cell.length_c   1.000
_cell.angle_alpha   90.00
_cell.angle_beta   90.00
_cell.angle_gamma   90.00
#
_symmetry.space_group_name_H-M   'P 1'
#
loop_
_entity.id
_entity.type
_entity.pdbx_description
1 polymer ?
#
loop_
_entity_poly.entity_id
_entity_poly.type
_entity_poly.pdbx_seq_one_letter_code
_entity_poly.pdbx_strand_id
1 'polypeptide(L)'
;ERGGGDIGRKSWTIEEEVKLLKLLAEFELFRGHGKGKKGRGKFEPMAVKMNHLFHARNGSKYPMRSWENLRVKANNLRAKYEVVKRKALLEDNDGAVDQGTDTWQHFKLCHDVFGKDSMDGKEEHEVEKTSEEESKQSPCGDRSFGTTNLNPKDKNPLIEAIKVLEKRRETRRAETDRQRKVRDQEFNSEIEKLRFETRKFLDLQLDRLRSEQRLRMQELEGKITHLIQSSINHTPTADNDTTLNLKSIVH
;
A
#
# COMPACT_ATOMS: atom_id res chain seq x y z
N GLU A 1 -9.90 -27.72 -12.10
CA GLU A 1 -8.85 -27.41 -11.11
C GLU A 1 -8.86 -25.91 -10.81
N ARG A 2 -8.84 -25.53 -9.53
CA ARG A 2 -8.95 -24.13 -9.08
C ARG A 2 -7.56 -23.49 -9.11
N GLY A 3 -7.29 -22.65 -10.12
CA GLY A 3 -6.17 -21.71 -10.11
C GLY A 3 -6.57 -20.41 -9.42
N GLY A 4 -6.74 -20.45 -8.10
CA GLY A 4 -6.98 -19.25 -7.30
C GLY A 4 -5.74 -18.37 -7.35
N GLY A 5 -5.81 -17.28 -8.12
CA GLY A 5 -4.83 -16.20 -8.07
C GLY A 5 -4.82 -15.62 -6.66
N ASP A 6 -3.83 -16.00 -5.88
CA ASP A 6 -3.49 -15.34 -4.64
C ASP A 6 -3.18 -13.88 -5.01
N ILE A 7 -4.13 -12.97 -4.77
CA ILE A 7 -3.93 -11.52 -4.79
C ILE A 7 -3.15 -11.20 -3.51
N GLY A 8 -1.98 -11.83 -3.42
CA GLY A 8 -1.08 -11.83 -2.30
C GLY A 8 -0.49 -10.45 -2.16
N ARG A 9 -0.35 -10.01 -0.92
CA ARG A 9 0.29 -8.75 -0.55
C ARG A 9 1.51 -8.53 -1.43
N LYS A 10 1.52 -7.43 -2.18
CA LYS A 10 2.61 -6.99 -3.07
C LYS A 10 3.93 -6.91 -2.29
N SER A 11 4.63 -8.04 -2.20
CA SER A 11 5.84 -8.19 -1.40
C SER A 11 6.94 -7.30 -1.98
N TRP A 12 7.81 -6.82 -1.10
CA TRP A 12 8.99 -6.08 -1.52
C TRP A 12 10.07 -7.09 -1.88
N THR A 13 10.69 -6.90 -3.04
CA THR A 13 11.84 -7.70 -3.45
C THR A 13 13.11 -7.21 -2.77
N ILE A 14 14.11 -8.09 -2.63
CA ILE A 14 15.43 -7.73 -2.07
C ILE A 14 16.07 -6.60 -2.89
N GLU A 15 15.92 -6.64 -4.22
CA GLU A 15 16.42 -5.59 -5.12
C GLU A 15 15.78 -4.23 -4.85
N GLU A 16 14.45 -4.18 -4.66
CA GLU A 16 13.73 -2.95 -4.29
C GLU A 16 14.20 -2.43 -2.92
N GLU A 17 14.41 -3.31 -1.93
CA GLU A 17 14.85 -2.95 -0.59
C GLU A 17 16.27 -2.36 -0.58
N VAL A 18 17.21 -3.00 -1.27
CA VAL A 18 18.59 -2.50 -1.42
C VAL A 18 18.59 -1.14 -2.11
N LYS A 19 17.80 -0.97 -3.18
CA LYS A 19 17.75 0.31 -3.88
C LYS A 19 17.08 1.39 -3.03
N LEU A 20 16.05 1.06 -2.27
CA LEU A 20 15.43 1.97 -1.31
C LEU A 20 16.44 2.47 -0.28
N LEU A 21 17.25 1.58 0.31
CA LEU A 21 18.30 1.96 1.27
C LEU A 21 19.34 2.89 0.66
N LYS A 22 19.79 2.62 -0.58
CA LYS A 22 20.69 3.53 -1.31
C LYS A 22 20.07 4.90 -1.54
N LEU A 23 18.80 4.96 -1.94
CA LEU A 23 18.08 6.22 -2.10
C LEU A 23 17.93 6.96 -0.76
N LEU A 24 17.72 6.25 0.35
CA LEU A 24 17.65 6.86 1.68
C LEU A 24 18.98 7.53 2.07
N ALA A 25 20.10 6.90 1.74
CA ALA A 25 21.44 7.49 1.91
C ALA A 25 21.64 8.70 0.98
N GLU A 26 21.29 8.58 -0.30
CA GLU A 26 21.43 9.65 -1.32
C GLU A 26 20.65 10.92 -0.94
N PHE A 27 19.43 10.78 -0.43
CA PHE A 27 18.56 11.91 -0.08
C PHE A 27 18.75 12.40 1.37
N GLU A 28 19.73 11.86 2.11
CA GLU A 28 20.03 12.21 3.50
C GLU A 28 18.78 12.22 4.41
N LEU A 29 17.79 11.38 4.12
CA LEU A 29 16.45 11.57 4.69
C LEU A 29 16.37 11.33 6.20
N PHE A 30 17.39 10.66 6.74
CA PHE A 30 17.59 10.43 8.16
C PHE A 30 18.82 11.15 8.74
N ARG A 31 19.77 11.61 7.93
CA ARG A 31 20.93 12.39 8.39
C ARG A 31 20.47 13.79 8.80
N GLY A 32 20.35 14.00 10.11
CA GLY A 32 20.18 15.32 10.70
C GLY A 32 18.79 15.93 10.60
N HIS A 33 18.29 16.42 11.74
CA HIS A 33 17.03 17.14 11.90
C HIS A 33 17.10 18.56 11.31
N GLY A 34 17.58 18.71 10.06
CA GLY A 34 17.45 19.96 9.33
C GLY A 34 15.97 20.28 9.15
N LYS A 35 15.59 21.54 9.42
CA LYS A 35 14.22 22.11 9.33
C LYS A 35 13.64 22.09 7.90
N GLY A 36 13.70 20.95 7.22
CA GLY A 36 13.26 20.73 5.84
C GLY A 36 11.98 19.89 5.75
N LYS A 37 11.18 20.18 4.71
CA LYS A 37 9.86 19.63 4.35
C LYS A 37 9.56 18.24 4.98
N LYS A 38 8.61 18.21 5.91
CA LYS A 38 8.17 16.98 6.61
C LYS A 38 7.45 16.02 5.66
N GLY A 39 7.81 14.74 5.73
CA GLY A 39 7.04 13.59 5.24
C GLY A 39 6.95 13.44 3.71
N ARG A 40 6.13 14.24 3.05
CA ARG A 40 5.78 14.04 1.63
C ARG A 40 6.92 14.44 0.69
N GLY A 41 7.50 15.63 0.89
CA GLY A 41 8.51 16.20 -0.01
C GLY A 41 9.83 15.42 -0.10
N LYS A 42 10.06 14.52 0.85
CA LYS A 42 11.26 13.68 0.97
C LYS A 42 11.13 12.36 0.20
N PHE A 43 9.98 11.70 0.32
CA PHE A 43 9.74 10.36 -0.24
C PHE A 43 9.11 10.39 -1.64
N GLU A 44 8.47 11.49 -2.03
CA GLU A 44 7.87 11.65 -3.36
C GLU A 44 8.90 11.57 -4.50
N PRO A 45 10.04 12.30 -4.49
CA PRO A 45 11.06 12.15 -5.55
C PRO A 45 11.68 10.75 -5.58
N MET A 46 11.82 10.09 -4.44
CA MET A 46 12.31 8.71 -4.39
C MET A 46 11.33 7.72 -5.02
N ALA A 47 10.03 7.88 -4.74
CA ALA A 47 8.99 7.01 -5.30
C ALA A 47 8.97 7.10 -6.83
N VAL A 48 9.11 8.32 -7.38
CA VAL A 48 9.27 8.54 -8.83
C VAL A 48 10.49 7.79 -9.37
N LYS A 49 11.67 7.99 -8.75
CA LYS A 49 12.92 7.32 -9.18
C LYS A 49 12.83 5.80 -9.09
N MET A 50 12.21 5.26 -8.04
CA MET A 50 12.06 3.81 -7.85
C MET A 50 11.07 3.21 -8.84
N ASN A 51 9.95 3.88 -9.10
CA ASN A 51 8.99 3.44 -10.12
C ASN A 51 9.60 3.50 -11.53
N HIS A 52 10.39 4.52 -11.85
CA HIS A 52 11.09 4.57 -13.13
C HIS A 52 12.11 3.43 -13.30
N LEU A 53 12.79 3.01 -12.23
CA LEU A 53 13.78 1.94 -12.30
C LEU A 53 13.16 0.53 -12.39
N PHE A 54 12.10 0.29 -11.63
CA PHE A 54 11.52 -1.05 -11.47
C PHE A 54 10.19 -1.20 -12.20
N HIS A 55 9.22 -0.33 -11.91
CA HIS A 55 7.87 -0.43 -12.44
C HIS A 55 7.85 -0.20 -13.96
N ALA A 56 8.58 0.81 -14.46
CA ALA A 56 8.65 1.08 -15.90
C ALA A 56 9.33 -0.06 -16.69
N ARG A 57 10.25 -0.81 -16.05
CA ARG A 57 10.91 -1.97 -16.67
C ARG A 57 10.00 -3.19 -16.70
N ASN A 58 9.29 -3.47 -15.60
CA ASN A 58 8.39 -4.61 -15.50
C ASN A 58 7.30 -4.39 -14.43
N GLY A 59 6.17 -3.81 -14.85
CA GLY A 59 5.09 -3.44 -13.95
C GLY A 59 4.32 -4.62 -13.35
N SER A 60 4.42 -5.82 -13.92
CA SER A 60 3.80 -7.03 -13.37
C SER A 60 4.62 -7.61 -12.21
N LYS A 61 5.95 -7.57 -12.32
CA LYS A 61 6.87 -7.99 -11.24
C LYS A 61 7.03 -6.92 -10.16
N TYR A 62 7.10 -5.65 -10.55
CA TYR A 62 7.34 -4.53 -9.64
C TYR A 62 6.14 -3.59 -9.66
N PRO A 63 5.22 -3.71 -8.69
CA PRO A 63 4.04 -2.87 -8.66
C PRO A 63 4.39 -1.43 -8.31
N MET A 64 3.63 -0.48 -8.86
CA MET A 64 3.84 0.94 -8.59
C MET A 64 3.76 1.22 -7.08
N ARG A 65 4.79 1.89 -6.54
CA ARG A 65 4.88 2.23 -5.11
C ARG A 65 4.62 3.72 -4.92
N SER A 66 3.71 4.07 -4.02
CA SER A 66 3.51 5.45 -3.59
C SER A 66 4.61 5.89 -2.62
N TRP A 67 4.77 7.20 -2.43
CA TRP A 67 5.68 7.75 -1.42
C TRP A 67 5.38 7.23 -0.01
N GLU A 68 4.10 6.98 0.30
CA GLU A 68 3.67 6.40 1.57
C GLU A 68 4.16 4.95 1.72
N ASN A 69 4.09 4.14 0.65
CA ASN A 69 4.62 2.78 0.65
C ASN A 69 6.13 2.76 0.95
N LEU A 70 6.90 3.69 0.36
CA LEU A 70 8.33 3.83 0.62
C LEU A 70 8.60 4.27 2.06
N ARG A 71 7.83 5.23 2.58
CA ARG A 71 7.94 5.70 3.97
C ARG A 71 7.71 4.57 4.98
N VAL A 72 6.62 3.83 4.81
CA VAL A 72 6.30 2.69 5.68
C VAL A 72 7.39 1.62 5.58
N LYS A 73 7.88 1.32 4.37
CA LYS A 73 8.95 0.33 4.19
C LYS A 73 10.25 0.77 4.84
N ALA A 74 10.66 2.02 4.68
CA ALA A 74 11.86 2.59 5.30
C ALA A 74 11.80 2.49 6.83
N ASN A 75 10.66 2.85 7.43
CA ASN A 75 10.45 2.73 8.87
C ASN A 75 10.51 1.28 9.35
N ASN A 76 9.94 0.34 8.58
CA ASN A 76 10.00 -1.08 8.91
C ASN A 76 11.44 -1.63 8.82
N LEU A 77 12.21 -1.21 7.80
CA LEU A 77 13.62 -1.58 7.68
C LEU A 77 14.45 -1.04 8.85
N ARG A 78 14.21 0.21 9.26
CA ARG A 78 14.84 0.81 10.45
C ARG A 78 14.48 0.05 11.73
N ALA A 79 13.20 -0.24 11.95
CA ALA A 79 12.78 -0.98 13.14
C ALA A 79 13.39 -2.39 13.19
N LYS A 80 13.49 -3.07 12.04
CA LYS A 80 14.16 -4.37 11.94
C LYS A 80 15.65 -4.26 12.23
N TYR A 81 16.32 -3.25 11.68
CA TYR A 81 17.73 -2.95 11.97
C TYR A 81 17.97 -2.80 13.48
N GLU A 82 17.16 -1.99 14.18
CA GLU A 82 17.30 -1.80 15.63
C GLU A 82 17.11 -3.08 16.44
N VAL A 83 16.20 -3.97 15.99
CA VAL A 83 16.00 -5.28 16.64
C VAL A 83 17.21 -6.18 16.44
N VAL A 84 17.73 -6.28 15.21
CA VAL A 84 18.91 -7.10 14.92
C VAL A 84 20.14 -6.53 15.61
N LYS A 85 20.30 -5.21 15.65
CA LYS A 85 21.41 -4.52 16.32
C LYS A 85 21.43 -4.85 17.82
N ARG A 86 20.27 -4.72 18.49
CA ARG A 86 20.16 -5.08 19.91
C ARG A 86 20.44 -6.55 20.19
N LYS A 87 20.05 -7.46 19.29
CA LYS A 87 20.36 -8.89 19.45
C LYS A 87 21.85 -9.17 19.31
N ALA A 88 22.48 -8.63 18.26
CA ALA A 88 23.91 -8.78 18.04
C ALA A 88 24.74 -8.22 19.21
N LEU A 89 24.32 -7.09 19.80
CA LEU A 89 24.97 -6.51 21.00
C LEU A 89 24.78 -7.35 22.28
N LEU A 90 23.73 -8.16 22.37
CA LEU A 90 23.49 -9.05 23.52
C LEU A 90 24.26 -10.37 23.39
N GLU A 91 24.59 -10.76 22.16
CA GLU A 91 25.25 -12.03 21.84
C GLU A 91 26.79 -11.88 21.78
N ASP A 92 27.32 -10.67 21.51
CA ASP A 92 28.77 -10.42 21.48
C ASP A 92 29.09 -8.92 21.68
N ASN A 93 30.07 -8.61 22.54
CA ASN A 93 30.44 -7.22 22.85
C ASN A 93 31.34 -6.58 21.78
N ASP A 94 32.11 -7.37 21.01
CA ASP A 94 33.14 -6.85 20.09
C ASP A 94 32.82 -7.06 18.59
N GLY A 95 31.73 -7.78 18.24
CA GLY A 95 31.46 -8.26 16.87
C GLY A 95 30.08 -7.93 16.28
N ALA A 96 29.35 -6.95 16.83
CA ALA A 96 27.93 -6.75 16.52
C ALA A 96 27.61 -6.47 15.04
N VAL A 97 28.55 -5.92 14.26
CA VAL A 97 28.32 -5.62 12.83
C VAL A 97 28.39 -6.88 11.96
N ASP A 98 29.34 -7.76 12.24
CA ASP A 98 29.56 -8.98 11.47
C ASP A 98 28.44 -9.99 11.76
N GLN A 99 28.10 -10.20 13.04
CA GLN A 99 26.98 -11.06 13.43
C GLN A 99 25.62 -10.55 12.91
N GLY A 100 25.41 -9.23 12.93
CA GLY A 100 24.20 -8.63 12.37
C GLY A 100 24.08 -8.86 10.86
N THR A 101 25.20 -8.87 10.15
CA THR A 101 25.27 -9.13 8.69
C THR A 101 24.97 -10.59 8.36
N ASP A 102 25.47 -11.52 9.17
CA ASP A 102 25.15 -12.95 9.04
C ASP A 102 23.66 -13.24 9.31
N THR A 103 23.07 -12.51 10.25
CA THR A 103 21.64 -12.63 10.61
C THR A 103 20.70 -12.02 9.58
N TRP A 104 21.10 -10.90 8.96
CA TRP A 104 20.28 -10.21 7.98
C TRP A 104 21.14 -9.52 6.94
N GLN A 105 21.04 -9.96 5.68
CA GLN A 105 21.84 -9.44 4.57
C GLN A 105 21.79 -7.92 4.37
N HIS A 106 20.72 -7.24 4.81
CA HIS A 106 20.60 -5.78 4.70
C HIS A 106 21.16 -5.04 5.92
N PHE A 107 21.67 -5.74 6.94
CA PHE A 107 22.10 -5.16 8.20
C PHE A 107 23.22 -4.14 7.99
N LYS A 108 24.27 -4.49 7.24
CA LYS A 108 25.38 -3.59 6.90
C LYS A 108 24.90 -2.33 6.17
N LEU A 109 24.06 -2.49 5.15
CA LEU A 109 23.46 -1.36 4.42
C LEU A 109 22.59 -0.48 5.32
N CYS A 110 21.81 -1.10 6.23
CA CYS A 110 21.03 -0.36 7.21
C CYS A 110 21.90 0.34 8.25
N HIS A 111 23.02 -0.27 8.66
CA HIS A 111 24.01 0.33 9.54
C HIS A 111 24.61 1.59 8.92
N ASP A 112 24.98 1.54 7.64
CA ASP A 112 25.52 2.70 6.91
C ASP A 112 24.49 3.84 6.77
N VAL A 113 23.21 3.50 6.64
CA VAL A 113 22.11 4.46 6.44
C VAL A 113 21.56 5.03 7.76
N PHE A 114 21.40 4.19 8.78
CA PHE A 114 20.73 4.52 10.04
C PHE A 114 21.66 4.58 11.26
N GLY A 115 22.80 3.87 11.22
CA GLY A 115 23.72 3.73 12.36
C GLY A 115 24.48 5.01 12.69
N LYS A 116 24.66 5.92 11.73
CA LYS A 116 25.42 7.16 11.91
C LYS A 116 24.72 8.22 12.77
N ASP A 117 23.42 8.05 13.08
CA ASP A 117 22.66 8.89 14.00
C ASP A 117 22.69 8.38 15.46
N SER A 118 23.37 7.26 15.75
CA SER A 118 23.49 6.66 17.09
C SER A 118 24.84 6.88 17.76
N MET A 119 25.41 8.08 17.63
CA MET A 119 26.57 8.50 18.43
C MET A 119 26.24 9.80 19.15
N ASP A 120 25.63 9.67 20.32
CA ASP A 120 26.07 10.40 21.52
C ASP A 120 26.10 9.37 22.64
N GLY A 121 27.31 9.13 23.15
CA GLY A 121 27.61 8.07 24.10
C GLY A 121 26.97 8.32 25.46
N LYS A 122 26.49 7.23 26.06
CA LYS A 122 26.59 6.92 27.49
C LYS A 122 26.60 5.40 27.63
N GLU A 123 27.78 4.83 27.44
CA GLU A 123 28.18 3.66 28.23
C GLU A 123 28.36 4.15 29.66
N GLU A 124 27.32 4.06 30.48
CA GLU A 124 27.45 3.98 31.92
C GLU A 124 26.46 2.95 32.41
N HIS A 125 27.01 1.80 32.76
CA HIS A 125 26.36 0.78 33.55
C HIS A 125 26.29 1.29 34.99
N GLU A 126 25.32 2.13 35.33
CA GLU A 126 24.96 2.30 36.74
C GLU A 126 23.49 2.66 36.92
N VAL A 127 22.87 1.81 37.74
CA VAL A 127 21.67 2.06 38.51
C VAL A 127 21.81 3.42 39.19
N GLU A 128 20.83 4.31 39.05
CA GLU A 128 20.07 4.87 40.18
C GLU A 128 19.24 6.10 39.76
N LYS A 129 18.21 6.30 40.58
CA LYS A 129 17.09 7.22 40.55
C LYS A 129 17.48 8.70 40.51
N THR A 130 16.53 9.47 39.95
CA THR A 130 16.02 10.80 40.34
C THR A 130 16.89 11.66 41.26
N SER A 131 17.16 12.92 40.92
CA SER A 131 16.29 14.06 41.25
C SER A 131 16.78 15.32 40.47
N GLU A 132 16.17 16.49 40.39
CA GLU A 132 15.49 17.29 41.42
C GLU A 132 14.96 18.58 40.73
N GLU A 133 13.75 19.02 41.07
CA GLU A 133 13.45 20.45 41.19
C GLU A 133 13.15 20.69 42.68
N GLU A 134 14.02 21.51 43.26
CA GLU A 134 13.91 22.32 44.48
C GLU A 134 13.06 21.84 45.68
N SER A 135 13.70 21.72 46.85
CA SER A 135 13.38 22.57 48.02
C SER A 135 14.08 22.11 49.32
N LYS A 136 14.98 22.97 49.81
CA LYS A 136 15.24 23.32 51.23
C LYS A 136 15.71 22.25 52.25
N GLN A 137 16.94 22.48 52.72
CA GLN A 137 17.40 22.52 54.13
C GLN A 137 17.57 21.23 54.97
N SER A 138 18.85 21.00 55.35
CA SER A 138 19.37 20.64 56.70
C SER A 138 19.39 19.16 57.15
N PRO A 139 20.16 18.77 58.21
CA PRO A 139 21.38 17.95 58.04
C PRO A 139 21.43 16.64 58.86
N CYS A 140 22.37 15.76 58.48
CA CYS A 140 22.92 14.60 59.22
C CYS A 140 21.96 13.43 59.60
N GLY A 141 22.37 12.20 59.25
CA GLY A 141 21.75 10.99 59.78
C GLY A 141 22.20 9.70 59.11
N ASP A 142 23.42 9.29 59.40
CA ASP A 142 23.97 7.94 59.15
C ASP A 142 23.02 6.88 59.74
N ARG A 143 22.41 6.01 58.92
CA ARG A 143 21.62 4.85 59.37
C ARG A 143 21.53 3.76 58.29
N SER A 144 22.30 2.70 58.54
CA SER A 144 22.20 1.35 57.99
C SER A 144 20.75 0.90 57.76
N PHE A 145 20.42 0.47 56.53
CA PHE A 145 19.14 -0.18 56.22
C PHE A 145 19.28 -1.69 56.24
N GLY A 146 18.68 -2.28 57.28
CA GLY A 146 18.43 -3.70 57.38
C GLY A 146 17.43 -4.18 56.33
N THR A 147 17.71 -5.37 55.79
CA THR A 147 16.81 -6.14 54.94
C THR A 147 15.58 -6.57 55.74
N THR A 148 14.43 -5.96 55.50
CA THR A 148 13.15 -6.50 55.98
C THR A 148 12.52 -7.40 54.93
N ASN A 149 12.34 -8.63 55.38
CA ASN A 149 11.62 -9.74 54.78
C ASN A 149 10.16 -9.31 54.47
N LEU A 150 9.74 -9.35 53.19
CA LEU A 150 8.36 -9.02 52.80
C LEU A 150 7.55 -10.29 52.47
N ASN A 151 6.37 -10.33 53.08
CA ASN A 151 5.40 -11.42 53.12
C ASN A 151 4.64 -11.56 51.76
N PRO A 152 4.35 -12.76 51.23
CA PRO A 152 3.86 -12.94 49.85
C PRO A 152 2.38 -12.60 49.57
N LYS A 153 1.67 -11.91 50.47
CA LYS A 153 0.19 -11.76 50.39
C LYS A 153 -0.32 -10.37 50.04
N ASP A 154 0.55 -9.37 49.90
CA ASP A 154 0.12 -8.06 49.42
C ASP A 154 0.16 -8.07 47.89
N LYS A 155 -1.02 -7.99 47.27
CA LYS A 155 -1.15 -7.83 45.81
C LYS A 155 -0.32 -6.62 45.41
N ASN A 156 0.79 -6.89 44.73
CA ASN A 156 1.76 -5.86 44.38
C ASN A 156 1.06 -4.77 43.53
N PRO A 157 0.95 -3.52 44.02
CA PRO A 157 0.22 -2.45 43.33
C PRO A 157 0.75 -2.17 41.92
N LEU A 158 2.01 -2.55 41.66
CA LEU A 158 2.62 -2.51 40.34
C LEU A 158 1.94 -3.44 39.32
N ILE A 159 1.50 -4.64 39.75
CA ILE A 159 0.82 -5.61 38.88
C ILE A 159 -0.56 -5.08 38.48
N GLU A 160 -1.25 -4.40 39.40
CA GLU A 160 -2.56 -3.80 39.14
C GLU A 160 -2.45 -2.61 38.18
N ALA A 161 -1.43 -1.76 38.36
CA ALA A 161 -1.13 -0.66 37.43
C ALA A 161 -0.81 -1.16 36.01
N ILE A 162 -0.05 -2.26 35.88
CA ILE A 162 0.25 -2.88 34.57
C ILE A 162 -1.04 -3.34 33.89
N LYS A 163 -1.94 -4.03 34.59
CA LYS A 163 -3.23 -4.48 34.04
C LYS A 163 -4.09 -3.32 33.54
N VAL A 164 -4.11 -2.20 34.27
CA VAL A 164 -4.84 -0.99 33.85
C VAL A 164 -4.24 -0.39 32.57
N LEU A 165 -2.91 -0.33 32.47
CA LEU A 165 -2.23 0.17 31.27
C LEU A 165 -2.45 -0.74 30.06
N GLU A 166 -2.44 -2.05 30.24
CA GLU A 166 -2.74 -3.03 29.20
C GLU A 166 -4.17 -2.88 28.68
N LYS A 167 -5.15 -2.81 29.58
CA LYS A 167 -6.56 -2.56 29.22
C LYS A 167 -6.72 -1.26 28.43
N ARG A 168 -5.99 -0.20 28.81
CA ARG A 168 -5.99 1.09 28.08
C ARG A 168 -5.25 1.05 26.74
N ARG A 169 -4.28 0.16 26.56
CA ARG A 169 -3.65 -0.09 25.25
C ARG A 169 -4.60 -0.85 24.35
N GLU A 170 -5.32 -1.82 24.90
CA GLU A 170 -6.29 -2.62 24.16
C GLU A 170 -7.49 -1.80 23.67
N THR A 171 -8.04 -0.91 24.50
CA THR A 171 -9.11 -0.01 24.06
C THR A 171 -8.66 0.93 22.93
N ARG A 172 -7.42 1.44 22.98
CA ARG A 172 -6.85 2.24 21.89
C ARG A 172 -6.68 1.45 20.60
N ARG A 173 -6.23 0.19 20.67
CA ARG A 173 -6.13 -0.70 19.50
C ARG A 173 -7.51 -0.97 18.91
N ALA A 174 -8.47 -1.35 19.74
CA ALA A 174 -9.85 -1.60 19.32
C ALA A 174 -10.47 -0.37 18.65
N GLU A 175 -10.20 0.83 19.17
CA GLU A 175 -10.67 2.07 18.56
C GLU A 175 -10.03 2.36 17.21
N THR A 176 -8.71 2.16 17.07
CA THR A 176 -8.04 2.30 15.76
C THR A 176 -8.55 1.29 14.73
N ASP A 177 -8.92 0.08 15.17
CA ASP A 177 -9.50 -0.94 14.30
C ASP A 177 -10.93 -0.61 13.88
N ARG A 178 -11.74 -0.02 14.78
CA ARG A 178 -13.07 0.52 14.42
C ARG A 178 -12.95 1.63 13.39
N GLN A 179 -12.04 2.59 13.61
CA GLN A 179 -11.81 3.67 12.65
C GLN A 179 -11.31 3.16 11.30
N ARG A 180 -10.47 2.12 11.28
CA ARG A 180 -10.07 1.45 10.04
C ARG A 180 -11.29 0.83 9.33
N LYS A 181 -12.12 0.07 10.05
CA LYS A 181 -13.32 -0.56 9.48
C LYS A 181 -14.29 0.46 8.88
N VAL A 182 -14.52 1.59 9.56
CA VAL A 182 -15.37 2.68 9.06
C VAL A 182 -14.80 3.24 7.74
N ARG A 183 -13.50 3.56 7.70
CA ARG A 183 -12.87 4.04 6.46
C ARG A 183 -12.92 3.01 5.33
N ASP A 184 -12.71 1.74 5.64
CA ASP A 184 -12.79 0.67 4.64
C ASP A 184 -14.22 0.51 4.11
N GLN A 185 -15.24 0.67 4.96
CA GLN A 185 -16.64 0.67 4.56
C GLN A 185 -17.01 1.88 3.70
N GLU A 186 -16.57 3.07 4.06
CA GLU A 186 -16.76 4.30 3.28
C GLU A 186 -16.11 4.17 1.90
N PHE A 187 -14.85 3.71 1.86
CA PHE A 187 -14.12 3.48 0.62
C PHE A 187 -14.83 2.45 -0.27
N ASN A 188 -15.27 1.33 0.29
CA ASN A 188 -16.01 0.30 -0.47
C ASN A 188 -17.35 0.82 -1.01
N SER A 189 -18.05 1.65 -0.23
CA SER A 189 -19.31 2.27 -0.66
C SER A 189 -19.10 3.21 -1.85
N GLU A 190 -18.03 4.00 -1.83
CA GLU A 190 -17.68 4.89 -2.94
C GLU A 190 -17.30 4.10 -4.20
N ILE A 191 -16.55 3.01 -4.04
CA ILE A 191 -16.21 2.11 -5.16
C ILE A 191 -17.46 1.51 -5.79
N GLU A 192 -18.44 1.05 -4.99
CA GLU A 192 -19.69 0.51 -5.54
C GLU A 192 -20.54 1.57 -6.23
N LYS A 193 -20.55 2.80 -5.71
CA LYS A 193 -21.22 3.93 -6.37
C LYS A 193 -20.59 4.22 -7.74
N LEU A 194 -19.26 4.30 -7.82
CA LEU A 194 -18.55 4.50 -9.09
C LEU A 194 -18.79 3.36 -10.08
N ARG A 195 -18.81 2.11 -9.61
CA ARG A 195 -19.15 0.94 -10.44
C ARG A 195 -20.57 1.03 -10.98
N PHE A 196 -21.52 1.46 -10.16
CA PHE A 196 -22.90 1.67 -10.57
C PHE A 196 -23.03 2.77 -11.62
N GLU A 197 -22.40 3.92 -11.40
CA GLU A 197 -22.40 5.04 -12.37
C GLU A 197 -21.75 4.63 -13.70
N THR A 198 -20.65 3.88 -13.64
CA THR A 198 -19.98 3.36 -14.84
C THR A 198 -20.88 2.40 -15.62
N ARG A 199 -21.55 1.46 -14.95
CA ARG A 199 -22.53 0.56 -15.59
C ARG A 199 -23.66 1.34 -16.26
N LYS A 200 -24.25 2.29 -15.53
CA LYS A 200 -25.32 3.16 -16.05
C LYS A 200 -24.87 3.95 -17.29
N PHE A 201 -23.65 4.48 -17.29
CA PHE A 201 -23.10 5.18 -18.45
C PHE A 201 -22.95 4.24 -19.65
N LEU A 202 -22.40 3.04 -19.44
CA LEU A 202 -22.22 2.05 -20.51
C LEU A 202 -23.56 1.59 -21.10
N ASP A 203 -24.56 1.36 -20.26
CA ASP A 203 -25.91 0.98 -20.71
C ASP A 203 -26.53 2.08 -21.59
N LEU A 204 -26.38 3.35 -21.20
CA LEU A 204 -26.83 4.49 -22.02
C LEU A 204 -26.12 4.57 -23.37
N GLN A 205 -24.82 4.29 -23.42
CA GLN A 205 -24.07 4.26 -24.69
C GLN A 205 -24.52 3.10 -25.58
N LEU A 206 -24.76 1.92 -25.00
CA LEU A 206 -25.28 0.76 -25.74
C LEU A 206 -26.67 1.02 -26.30
N ASP A 207 -27.57 1.61 -25.52
CA ASP A 207 -28.92 1.93 -25.98
C ASP A 207 -28.92 2.98 -27.09
N ARG A 208 -28.03 3.97 -27.00
CA ARG A 208 -27.81 4.93 -28.09
C ARG A 208 -27.31 4.25 -29.36
N LEU A 209 -26.31 3.38 -29.27
CA LEU A 209 -25.80 2.65 -30.44
C LEU A 209 -26.89 1.77 -31.06
N ARG A 210 -27.69 1.10 -30.23
CA ARG A 210 -28.82 0.28 -30.69
C ARG A 210 -29.93 1.11 -31.35
N SER A 211 -30.21 2.32 -30.88
CA SER A 211 -31.20 3.20 -31.52
C SER A 211 -30.69 3.72 -32.87
N GLU A 212 -29.42 4.13 -32.94
CA GLU A 212 -28.78 4.55 -34.20
C GLU A 212 -28.75 3.42 -35.24
N GLN A 213 -28.43 2.20 -34.83
CA GLN A 213 -28.48 1.02 -35.72
C GLN A 213 -29.90 0.75 -36.23
N ARG A 214 -30.92 0.83 -35.35
CA ARG A 214 -32.33 0.65 -35.76
C ARG A 214 -32.77 1.68 -36.79
N LEU A 215 -32.41 2.95 -36.59
CA LEU A 215 -32.72 4.02 -37.55
C LEU A 215 -32.05 3.78 -38.90
N ARG A 216 -30.78 3.37 -38.92
CA ARG A 216 -30.09 3.02 -40.17
C ARG A 216 -30.74 1.85 -40.90
N MET A 217 -31.18 0.82 -40.17
CA MET A 217 -31.89 -0.30 -40.77
C MET A 217 -33.22 0.14 -41.39
N GLN A 218 -34.02 0.95 -40.70
CA GLN A 218 -35.26 1.50 -41.25
C GLN A 218 -35.03 2.36 -42.50
N GLU A 219 -33.96 3.17 -42.51
CA GLU A 219 -33.60 3.97 -43.68
C GLU A 219 -33.22 3.09 -44.89
N LEU A 220 -32.47 2.01 -44.66
CA LEU A 220 -32.13 1.04 -45.71
C LEU A 220 -33.36 0.29 -46.21
N GLU A 221 -34.24 -0.17 -45.32
CA GLU A 221 -35.50 -0.81 -45.68
C GLU A 221 -36.37 0.12 -46.54
N GLY A 222 -36.46 1.40 -46.18
CA GLY A 222 -37.15 2.42 -46.97
C GLY A 222 -36.56 2.60 -48.37
N LYS A 223 -35.23 2.67 -48.48
CA LYS A 223 -34.51 2.77 -49.77
C LYS A 223 -34.74 1.54 -50.65
N ILE A 224 -34.68 0.33 -50.07
CA ILE A 224 -34.95 -0.92 -50.78
C ILE A 224 -36.39 -0.95 -51.29
N THR A 225 -37.35 -0.56 -50.45
CA THR A 225 -38.78 -0.52 -50.81
C THR A 225 -39.03 0.46 -51.96
N HIS A 226 -38.42 1.65 -51.91
CA HIS A 226 -38.50 2.63 -53.00
C HIS A 226 -37.89 2.11 -54.30
N LEU A 227 -36.72 1.44 -54.24
CA LEU A 227 -36.09 0.83 -55.41
C LEU A 227 -37.00 -0.23 -56.05
N ILE A 228 -37.57 -1.12 -55.25
CA ILE A 228 -38.52 -2.14 -55.72
C ILE A 228 -39.73 -1.48 -56.40
N GLN A 229 -40.34 -0.48 -55.76
CA GLN A 229 -41.50 0.22 -56.32
C GLN A 229 -41.17 0.94 -57.63
N SER A 230 -40.00 1.58 -57.72
CA SER A 230 -39.55 2.22 -58.96
C SER A 230 -39.33 1.20 -60.08
N SER A 231 -38.79 0.02 -59.78
CA SER A 231 -38.62 -1.06 -60.76
C SER A 231 -39.95 -1.61 -61.28
N ILE A 232 -40.97 -1.71 -60.41
CA ILE A 232 -42.32 -2.17 -60.79
C ILE A 232 -43.02 -1.11 -61.64
N ASN A 233 -42.88 0.18 -61.32
CA ASN A 233 -43.54 1.25 -62.07
C ASN A 233 -42.87 1.52 -63.44
N HIS A 234 -41.62 1.10 -63.63
CA HIS A 234 -40.87 1.26 -64.88
C HIS A 234 -40.81 0.00 -65.76
N THR A 235 -41.49 -1.10 -65.41
CA THR A 235 -41.71 -2.17 -66.39
C THR A 235 -42.60 -1.61 -67.50
N PRO A 236 -42.12 -1.50 -68.75
CA PRO A 236 -42.98 -1.12 -69.85
C PRO A 236 -44.07 -2.18 -69.93
N THR A 237 -45.33 -1.74 -69.92
CA THR A 237 -46.47 -2.58 -70.33
C THR A 237 -46.09 -3.17 -71.68
N ALA A 238 -45.69 -4.43 -71.67
CA ALA A 238 -45.49 -5.19 -72.89
C ALA A 238 -46.84 -5.17 -73.59
N ASP A 239 -46.91 -4.40 -74.68
CA ASP A 239 -47.97 -4.56 -75.66
C ASP A 239 -48.08 -6.05 -75.97
N ASN A 240 -49.31 -6.55 -75.86
CA ASN A 240 -49.71 -7.88 -76.24
C ASN A 240 -49.34 -8.09 -77.72
N ASP A 241 -48.18 -8.67 -78.01
CA ASP A 241 -47.96 -9.48 -79.21
C ASP A 241 -46.55 -10.06 -79.19
N THR A 242 -46.39 -11.26 -78.63
CA THR A 242 -45.64 -12.34 -79.28
C THR A 242 -45.74 -13.63 -78.47
N THR A 243 -46.52 -14.54 -79.00
CA THR A 243 -46.51 -15.96 -78.70
C THR A 243 -45.14 -16.55 -79.04
N LEU A 244 -44.24 -16.69 -78.05
CA LEU A 244 -43.04 -17.52 -78.22
C LEU A 244 -43.05 -18.71 -77.26
N ASN A 245 -43.38 -19.82 -77.91
CA ASN A 245 -43.39 -21.22 -77.49
C ASN A 245 -42.04 -21.65 -76.89
N LEU A 246 -41.97 -21.82 -75.57
CA LEU A 246 -40.84 -22.43 -74.87
C LEU A 246 -41.10 -23.93 -74.63
N LYS A 247 -41.17 -24.70 -75.72
CA LYS A 247 -40.84 -26.14 -75.75
C LYS A 247 -39.45 -26.30 -76.34
N SER A 248 -38.40 -26.08 -75.56
CA SER A 248 -37.06 -26.63 -75.81
C SER A 248 -36.08 -26.02 -74.83
N ILE A 249 -35.92 -26.60 -73.64
CA ILE A 249 -34.62 -26.86 -72.98
C ILE A 249 -34.85 -28.00 -71.99
N VAL A 250 -34.87 -29.23 -72.50
CA VAL A 250 -34.50 -30.44 -71.76
C VAL A 250 -33.49 -31.15 -72.66
N HIS A 251 -32.21 -31.02 -72.31
CA HIS A 251 -31.16 -32.02 -72.47
C HIS A 251 -29.91 -31.55 -71.74
#